data_AF-A0A7C9DAS9-F1
#
_entry.id   AF-A0A7C9DAS9-F1
#
_cell.length_a   1.000
_cell.length_b   1.000
_cell.length_c   1.000
_cell.angle_alpha   90.00
_cell.angle_beta   90.00
_cell.angle_gamma   90.00
#
_symmetry.space_group_name_H-M   'P 1'
#
loop_
_entity.id
_entity.type
_entity.pdbx_description
1 polymer ?
#
loop_
_entity_poly.entity_id
_entity_poly.type
_entity_poly.pdbx_seq_one_letter_code
_entity_poly.pdbx_strand_id
1 'polypeptide(L)'
;MIQVKQDGVIFGAIVGGCNIEERRRCACEVAKRDVSGYWIGGFGVGESIDERPALLNCVTDTLPGDKPRQISGLELPGIYIILLLEAMLSHFQSMVLRHNCLVVT
;
A
#
# COMPACT_ATOMS: atom_id res chain seq x y z
N MET A 1 8.41 15.28 0.24
CA MET A 1 8.34 13.81 0.11
C MET A 1 8.38 13.21 1.50
N ILE A 2 7.49 12.27 1.82
CA ILE A 2 7.45 11.62 3.12
C ILE A 2 8.24 10.31 2.98
N GLN A 3 9.30 10.15 3.76
CA GLN A 3 10.01 8.89 3.91
C GLN A 3 9.69 8.34 5.29
N VAL A 4 9.38 7.05 5.36
CA VAL A 4 9.14 6.37 6.63
C VAL A 4 10.40 5.57 6.95
N LYS A 5 11.02 5.89 8.10
CA LYS A 5 12.16 5.13 8.61
C LYS A 5 11.65 4.08 9.58
N GLN A 6 11.79 2.80 9.23
CA GLN A 6 11.54 1.67 10.13
C GLN A 6 12.84 0.87 10.27
N ASP A 7 13.34 0.70 11.49
CA ASP A 7 14.53 -0.12 11.79
C ASP A 7 15.78 0.21 10.94
N GLY A 8 15.95 1.48 10.55
CA GLY A 8 17.08 1.93 9.71
C GLY A 8 16.85 1.78 8.19
N VAL A 9 15.74 1.17 7.79
CA VAL A 9 15.31 0.99 6.40
C VAL A 9 14.46 2.17 5.95
N ILE A 10 14.66 2.63 4.72
CA ILE A 10 13.91 3.75 4.14
C ILE A 10 12.80 3.21 3.24
N PHE A 11 11.56 3.52 3.62
CA PHE A 11 10.38 3.25 2.81
C PHE A 11 9.88 4.53 2.13
N GLY A 12 9.49 4.40 0.86
CA GLY A 12 8.81 5.46 0.14
C GLY A 12 7.33 5.48 0.50
N ALA A 13 6.84 6.59 1.06
CA ALA A 13 5.44 6.71 1.44
C ALA A 13 4.55 7.06 0.25
N ILE A 14 3.46 6.32 0.09
CA ILE A 14 2.45 6.50 -0.95
C ILE A 14 1.13 6.87 -0.29
N VAL A 15 0.71 8.09 -0.56
CA VAL A 15 -0.53 8.71 -0.07
C VAL A 15 -1.23 9.42 -1.22
N GLY A 16 -2.48 9.80 -1.03
CA GLY A 16 -3.28 10.46 -2.07
C GLY A 16 -4.78 10.52 -1.76
N GLY A 17 -5.19 10.16 -0.54
CA GLY A 17 -6.60 10.08 -0.14
C GLY A 17 -7.38 9.07 -0.99
N CYS A 18 -8.63 9.42 -1.28
CA CYS A 18 -9.57 8.66 -2.11
C CYS A 18 -9.44 8.95 -3.62
N ASN A 19 -8.41 9.70 -4.05
CA ASN A 19 -8.22 10.02 -5.46
C ASN A 19 -7.24 9.03 -6.13
N ILE A 20 -7.75 8.25 -7.08
CA ILE A 20 -6.97 7.24 -7.84
C ILE A 20 -5.79 7.88 -8.60
N GLU A 21 -5.99 9.05 -9.19
CA GLU A 21 -4.93 9.70 -9.97
C GLU A 21 -3.83 10.24 -9.07
N GLU A 22 -4.16 10.82 -7.92
CA GLU A 22 -3.14 11.25 -6.95
C GLU A 22 -2.40 10.08 -6.33
N ARG A 23 -3.09 8.95 -6.05
CA ARG A 23 -2.47 7.69 -5.61
C ARG A 23 -1.47 7.17 -6.65
N ARG A 24 -1.88 7.08 -7.91
CA ARG A 24 -1.03 6.65 -9.04
C ARG A 24 0.16 7.57 -9.23
N ARG A 25 -0.07 8.89 -9.24
CA ARG A 25 0.97 9.91 -9.35
C ARG A 25 2.00 9.76 -8.24
N CYS A 26 1.56 9.60 -7.00
CA CYS A 26 2.45 9.40 -5.86
C CYS A 26 3.27 8.10 -6.03
N ALA A 27 2.62 7.00 -6.41
CA ALA A 27 3.28 5.73 -6.67
C ALA A 27 4.35 5.84 -7.77
N CYS A 28 4.04 6.49 -8.90
CA CYS A 28 4.97 6.74 -10.01
C CYS A 28 6.21 7.52 -9.54
N GLU A 29 6.02 8.57 -8.73
CA GLU A 29 7.13 9.41 -8.25
C GLU A 29 8.00 8.69 -7.22
N VAL A 30 7.38 7.85 -6.38
CA VAL A 30 8.09 7.06 -5.37
C VAL A 30 8.81 5.86 -6.01
N ALA A 31 8.25 5.26 -7.06
CA ALA A 31 8.87 4.15 -7.79
C ALA A 31 10.24 4.52 -8.38
N LYS A 32 10.46 5.80 -8.73
CA LYS A 32 11.73 6.33 -9.25
C LYS A 32 12.82 6.45 -8.17
N ARG A 33 12.50 6.23 -6.90
CA ARG A 33 13.41 6.47 -5.78
C ARG A 33 14.12 5.20 -5.33
N ASP A 34 15.35 5.39 -4.87
CA ASP A 34 16.11 4.32 -4.24
C ASP A 34 15.65 4.16 -2.79
N VAL A 35 14.56 3.40 -2.64
CA VAL A 35 13.98 3.00 -1.36
C VAL A 35 13.99 1.48 -1.25
N SER A 36 14.05 0.98 -0.03
CA SER A 36 14.09 -0.45 0.26
C SER A 36 12.70 -1.10 0.20
N GLY A 37 11.64 -0.30 0.14
CA GLY A 37 10.26 -0.75 0.04
C GLY A 37 9.28 0.41 -0.02
N TYR A 38 8.00 0.07 -0.10
CA TYR A 38 6.91 1.02 -0.24
C TYR A 38 5.98 0.95 0.96
N TRP A 39 5.69 2.09 1.56
CA TRP A 39 4.67 2.20 2.59
C TRP A 39 3.42 2.82 1.99
N ILE A 40 2.30 2.10 2.00
CA ILE A 40 1.02 2.53 1.43
C ILE A 40 0.07 2.81 2.58
N GLY A 41 -0.35 4.05 2.74
CA GLY A 41 -1.21 4.44 3.86
C GLY A 41 -2.15 5.58 3.54
N GLY A 42 -2.74 6.15 4.58
CA GLY A 42 -3.78 7.18 4.45
C GLY A 42 -5.10 6.62 3.92
N PHE A 43 -5.41 5.38 4.28
CA PHE A 43 -6.75 4.79 4.16
C PHE A 43 -7.52 5.07 5.46
N GLY A 44 -8.86 5.01 5.40
CA GLY A 44 -9.77 5.23 6.52
C GLY A 44 -10.16 6.69 6.73
N VAL A 45 -9.85 7.59 5.79
CA VAL A 45 -9.98 9.05 5.97
C VAL A 45 -10.99 9.69 5.00
N GLY A 46 -11.87 8.90 4.41
CA GLY A 46 -12.97 9.39 3.58
C GLY A 46 -13.37 8.49 2.43
N GLU A 47 -12.59 7.46 2.09
CA GLU A 47 -13.00 6.47 1.11
C GLU A 47 -13.98 5.44 1.71
N SER A 48 -14.89 4.95 0.88
CA SER A 48 -15.71 3.78 1.19
C SER A 48 -14.89 2.49 1.10
N ILE A 49 -15.39 1.42 1.73
CA ILE A 49 -14.76 0.10 1.69
C ILE A 49 -14.68 -0.42 0.25
N ASP A 50 -15.69 -0.14 -0.57
CA ASP A 50 -15.78 -0.61 -1.97
C ASP A 50 -14.80 0.10 -2.91
N GLU A 51 -14.39 1.34 -2.59
CA GLU A 51 -13.39 2.09 -3.36
C GLU A 51 -11.96 1.63 -3.08
N ARG A 52 -11.73 1.01 -1.92
CA ARG A 52 -10.39 0.68 -1.43
C ARG A 52 -9.62 -0.31 -2.31
N PRO A 53 -10.21 -1.38 -2.87
CA PRO A 53 -9.53 -2.25 -3.82
C PRO A 53 -9.01 -1.51 -5.05
N ALA A 54 -9.81 -0.60 -5.62
CA ALA A 54 -9.38 0.19 -6.79
C ALA A 54 -8.21 1.12 -6.46
N LEU A 55 -8.25 1.75 -5.27
CA LEU A 55 -7.17 2.62 -4.79
C LEU A 55 -5.87 1.83 -4.54
N LEU A 56 -5.96 0.60 -4.03
CA LEU A 56 -4.79 -0.24 -3.83
C LEU A 56 -4.25 -0.78 -5.15
N ASN A 57 -5.10 -1.31 -6.02
CA ASN A 57 -4.69 -1.85 -7.32
C ASN A 57 -3.93 -0.82 -8.16
N CYS A 58 -4.42 0.44 -8.21
CA CYS A 58 -3.74 1.48 -8.98
C CYS A 58 -2.32 1.77 -8.46
N VAL A 59 -2.07 1.60 -7.16
CA VAL A 59 -0.74 1.75 -6.57
C VAL A 59 0.09 0.51 -6.88
N THR A 60 -0.45 -0.69 -6.66
CA THR A 60 0.31 -1.94 -6.77
C THR A 60 0.76 -2.21 -8.21
N ASP A 61 -0.08 -1.88 -9.19
CA ASP A 61 0.22 -2.02 -10.63
C ASP A 61 1.35 -1.08 -11.09
N THR A 62 1.56 0.01 -10.35
CA THR A 62 2.57 1.03 -10.66
C THR A 62 3.94 0.68 -10.05
N LEU A 63 3.97 -0.14 -9.00
CA LEU A 63 5.18 -0.38 -8.21
C LEU A 63 5.95 -1.62 -8.67
N PRO A 64 7.30 -1.57 -8.68
CA PRO A 64 8.15 -2.74 -8.90
C PRO A 64 7.79 -3.92 -7.97
N GLY A 65 7.74 -5.13 -8.54
CA GLY A 65 7.38 -6.37 -7.83
C GLY A 65 8.48 -6.97 -6.96
N ASP A 66 9.71 -6.50 -7.09
CA ASP A 66 10.89 -7.00 -6.37
C ASP A 66 11.07 -6.39 -4.97
N LYS A 67 10.24 -5.40 -4.61
CA LYS A 67 10.34 -4.67 -3.34
C LYS A 67 9.11 -4.86 -2.45
N PRO A 68 9.30 -4.96 -1.12
CA PRO A 68 8.21 -5.14 -0.18
C PRO A 68 7.27 -3.94 -0.14
N ARG A 69 5.98 -4.20 0.00
CA ARG A 69 4.93 -3.19 0.16
C ARG A 69 4.25 -3.39 1.51
N GLN A 70 4.26 -2.36 2.34
CA GLN A 70 3.64 -2.34 3.67
C GLN A 70 2.39 -1.48 3.61
N ILE A 71 1.23 -2.08 3.85
CA ILE A 71 -0.06 -1.39 3.87
C ILE A 71 -0.44 -1.16 5.33
N SER A 72 -0.69 0.10 5.68
CA SER A 72 -1.03 0.53 7.04
C SER A 72 -2.27 1.42 7.04
N GLY A 73 -2.93 1.51 8.20
CA GLY A 73 -4.09 2.38 8.39
C GLY A 73 -5.36 1.84 7.73
N LEU A 74 -5.48 0.51 7.61
CA LEU A 74 -6.74 -0.07 7.13
C LEU A 74 -7.86 0.10 8.17
N GLU A 75 -7.56 0.12 9.48
CA GLU A 75 -8.52 0.31 10.59
C GLU A 75 -9.86 -0.45 10.41
N LEU A 76 -9.80 -1.66 9.84
CA LEU A 76 -10.98 -2.46 9.56
C LEU A 76 -11.11 -3.62 10.57
N PRO A 77 -12.35 -4.06 10.83
CA PRO A 77 -12.61 -5.40 11.34
C PRO A 77 -11.89 -6.46 10.47
N GLY A 78 -11.32 -7.49 11.09
CA GLY A 78 -10.46 -8.48 10.41
C GLY A 78 -11.04 -9.14 9.15
N ILE A 79 -12.37 -9.16 9.00
CA ILE A 79 -13.05 -9.70 7.81
C ILE A 79 -12.77 -8.90 6.54
N TYR A 80 -12.60 -7.59 6.62
CA TYR A 80 -12.32 -6.77 5.43
C TYR A 80 -10.85 -6.81 5.03
N ILE A 81 -9.94 -7.15 5.96
CA ILE A 81 -8.56 -7.48 5.60
C ILE A 81 -8.59 -8.64 4.61
N ILE A 82 -9.35 -9.72 4.90
CA ILE A 82 -9.47 -10.91 4.05
C ILE A 82 -9.94 -10.55 2.62
N LEU A 83 -10.96 -9.70 2.49
CA LEU A 83 -11.45 -9.23 1.18
C LEU A 83 -10.38 -8.45 0.40
N LEU A 84 -9.59 -7.64 1.09
CA LEU A 84 -8.43 -6.98 0.50
C LEU A 84 -7.36 -7.99 0.08
N LEU A 85 -7.15 -9.07 0.85
CA LEU A 85 -6.20 -10.13 0.47
C LEU A 85 -6.64 -10.80 -0.84
N GLU A 86 -7.92 -11.15 -1.00
CA GLU A 86 -8.38 -11.82 -2.24
C GLU A 86 -8.16 -10.97 -3.49
N ALA A 87 -8.42 -9.66 -3.42
CA ALA A 87 -8.16 -8.75 -4.53
C ALA A 87 -6.65 -8.63 -4.85
N MET A 88 -5.81 -8.80 -3.83
CA MET A 88 -4.36 -8.59 -3.88
C MET A 88 -3.57 -9.87 -4.22
N LEU A 89 -4.06 -11.06 -3.89
CA LEU A 89 -3.35 -12.34 -4.08
C LEU A 89 -3.00 -12.67 -5.54
N SER A 90 -3.66 -12.04 -6.51
CA SER A 90 -3.29 -12.17 -7.93
C SER A 90 -1.96 -11.48 -8.29
N HIS A 91 -1.48 -10.54 -7.45
CA HIS A 91 -0.32 -9.69 -7.73
C HIS A 91 0.88 -9.94 -6.80
N PHE A 92 0.75 -10.80 -5.78
CA PHE A 92 1.79 -10.99 -4.76
C PHE A 92 2.19 -12.45 -4.60
N GLN A 93 3.48 -12.68 -4.38
CA GLN A 93 4.05 -14.00 -4.13
C GLN A 93 3.88 -14.42 -2.66
N SER A 94 3.91 -13.47 -1.73
CA SER A 94 3.74 -13.75 -0.31
C SER A 94 3.08 -12.61 0.45
N MET A 95 2.47 -12.96 1.59
CA MET A 95 1.68 -12.05 2.41
C MET A 95 1.82 -12.39 3.90
N VAL A 96 2.15 -11.38 4.71
CA VAL A 96 2.35 -11.52 6.16
C VAL A 96 1.67 -10.36 6.89
N LEU A 97 0.85 -10.67 7.89
CA LEU A 97 0.30 -9.68 8.81
C LEU A 97 1.26 -9.49 9.99
N ARG A 98 1.79 -8.27 10.16
CA ARG A 98 2.75 -7.93 11.22
C ARG A 98 2.36 -6.61 11.88
N HIS A 99 2.09 -6.61 13.19
CA HIS A 99 1.71 -5.40 13.96
C HIS A 99 0.60 -4.56 13.29
N ASN A 100 -0.51 -5.18 12.88
CA ASN A 100 -1.60 -4.54 12.13
C ASN A 100 -1.22 -3.89 10.79
N CYS A 101 -0.03 -4.20 10.27
CA CYS A 101 0.39 -3.85 8.91
C CYS A 101 0.39 -5.12 8.06
N LEU A 102 -0.17 -5.01 6.86
CA LEU A 102 -0.05 -6.07 5.87
C LEU A 102 1.24 -5.84 5.09
N VAL A 103 2.14 -6.82 5.09
CA VAL A 103 3.37 -6.79 4.28
C VAL A 103 3.19 -7.79 3.15
N VAL A 104 3.34 -7.31 1.92
CA VAL A 104 3.25 -8.14 0.71
C VAL A 104 4.52 -7.98 -0.13
N THR A 105 4.95 -9.07 -0.76
CA THR A 105 6.06 -9.13 -1.73
C THR A 105 5.55 -9.75 -3.01
#